data_AF-A0A3N4PV81-F1
#
_entry.id   AF-A0A3N4PV81-F1
#
_cell.length_a   1.000
_cell.length_b   1.000
_cell.length_c   1.000
_cell.angle_alpha   90.00
_cell.angle_beta   90.00
_cell.angle_gamma   90.00
#
_symmetry.space_group_name_H-M   'P 1'
#
loop_
_entity.id
_entity.type
_entity.pdbx_description
1 polymer ?
#
loop_
_entity_poly.entity_id
_entity_poly.type
_entity_poly.pdbx_seq_one_letter_code
_entity_poly.pdbx_strand_id
1 'polypeptide(L)'
;MTATHLTDAAIQEYAMGLAPQHAAHIDGCPACRAKAQMYREMVAGIQAQPAPVFDFDVSAAVLAHLPAPRRTALPRLLYVALTAILLVSGAALYIFRADVVAVFSGAASMMTWVMVTSLLTILIFQGLDLLKTYRKKMREMLQHSSPATV
;
A
#
# COMPACT_ATOMS: atom_id res chain seq x y z
N MET A 1 51.26 -19.08 -1.76
CA MET A 1 52.01 -17.89 -2.20
C MET A 1 51.16 -17.13 -3.21
N THR A 2 50.38 -16.16 -2.75
CA THR A 2 49.75 -15.15 -3.62
C THR A 2 50.67 -13.94 -3.63
N ALA A 3 51.32 -13.68 -4.76
CA ALA A 3 52.49 -12.80 -4.88
C ALA A 3 52.20 -11.28 -4.79
N THR A 4 51.06 -10.86 -4.22
CA THR A 4 50.72 -9.44 -4.12
C THR A 4 49.89 -9.18 -2.86
N HIS A 5 50.41 -8.34 -1.97
CA HIS A 5 49.70 -7.88 -0.77
C HIS A 5 48.59 -6.89 -1.13
N LEU A 6 47.58 -6.79 -0.28
CA LEU A 6 46.57 -5.73 -0.39
C LEU A 6 47.22 -4.36 -0.17
N THR A 7 46.63 -3.33 -0.79
CA THR A 7 47.00 -1.94 -0.50
C THR A 7 46.61 -1.59 0.93
N ASP A 8 47.31 -0.61 1.50
CA ASP A 8 47.08 -0.17 2.87
C ASP A 8 45.64 0.32 3.08
N ALA A 9 45.10 1.06 2.11
CA ALA A 9 43.70 1.51 2.10
C ALA A 9 42.71 0.33 2.14
N ALA A 10 42.92 -0.72 1.34
CA ALA A 10 42.05 -1.89 1.33
C ALA A 10 42.07 -2.67 2.67
N ILE A 11 43.24 -2.71 3.33
CA ILE A 11 43.38 -3.30 4.66
C ILE A 11 42.63 -2.45 5.71
N GLN A 12 42.72 -1.12 5.62
CA GLN A 12 42.04 -0.20 6.51
C GLN A 12 40.51 -0.26 6.34
N GLU A 13 40.01 -0.27 5.11
CA GLU A 13 38.58 -0.43 4.80
C GLU A 13 38.03 -1.75 5.36
N TYR A 14 38.77 -2.85 5.22
CA TYR A 14 38.41 -4.12 5.84
C TYR A 14 38.42 -4.04 7.38
N ALA A 15 39.44 -3.41 7.97
CA ALA A 15 39.53 -3.26 9.42
C ALA A 15 38.36 -2.45 10.00
N MET A 16 37.83 -1.49 9.24
CA MET A 16 36.64 -0.68 9.57
C MET A 16 35.30 -1.37 9.24
N GLY A 17 35.32 -2.59 8.69
CA GLY A 17 34.11 -3.36 8.37
C GLY A 17 33.40 -2.96 7.06
N LEU A 18 34.06 -2.16 6.21
CA LEU A 18 33.47 -1.62 4.98
C LEU A 18 33.71 -2.52 3.75
N ALA A 19 34.71 -3.41 3.81
CA ALA A 19 35.17 -4.20 2.66
C ALA A 19 35.30 -5.71 2.97
N PRO A 20 34.18 -6.43 3.21
CA PRO A 20 34.22 -7.86 3.57
C PRO A 20 34.82 -8.76 2.47
N GLN A 21 34.85 -8.31 1.22
CA GLN A 21 35.45 -9.02 0.09
C GLN A 21 36.94 -9.34 0.27
N HIS A 22 37.65 -8.64 1.17
CA HIS A 22 39.06 -8.89 1.46
C HIS A 22 39.32 -9.95 2.53
N ALA A 23 38.27 -10.51 3.15
CA ALA A 23 38.38 -11.50 4.24
C ALA A 23 39.24 -12.72 3.86
N ALA A 24 38.97 -13.33 2.71
CA ALA A 24 39.69 -14.53 2.26
C ALA A 24 41.21 -14.29 2.08
N HIS A 25 41.61 -13.10 1.60
CA HIS A 25 43.02 -12.76 1.46
C HIS A 25 43.66 -12.52 2.83
N ILE A 26 42.97 -11.79 3.71
CA ILE A 26 43.47 -11.46 5.04
C ILE A 26 43.61 -12.71 5.91
N ASP A 27 42.71 -13.68 5.74
CA ASP A 27 42.81 -14.97 6.42
C ASP A 27 43.95 -15.85 5.87
N GLY A 28 44.27 -15.70 4.59
CA GLY A 28 45.35 -16.42 3.93
C GLY A 28 46.74 -15.76 4.03
N CYS A 29 46.84 -14.51 4.48
CA CYS A 29 48.08 -13.72 4.46
C CYS A 29 48.43 -13.17 5.86
N PRO A 30 49.45 -13.72 6.55
CA PRO A 30 49.84 -13.30 7.90
C PRO A 30 50.22 -11.81 8.00
N ALA A 31 50.88 -11.26 6.98
CA ALA A 31 51.28 -9.85 6.96
C ALA A 31 50.06 -8.90 6.88
N CYS A 32 49.09 -9.20 6.02
CA CYS A 32 47.86 -8.41 5.90
C CYS A 32 46.99 -8.55 7.16
N ARG A 33 46.95 -9.74 7.78
CA ARG A 33 46.26 -9.96 9.05
C ARG A 33 46.83 -9.12 10.19
N ALA A 34 48.15 -9.11 10.35
CA ALA A 34 48.81 -8.33 11.40
C ALA A 34 48.51 -6.83 11.25
N LYS A 35 48.55 -6.30 10.02
CA LYS A 35 48.17 -4.90 9.74
C LYS A 35 46.68 -4.63 10.03
N ALA A 36 45.78 -5.51 9.59
CA ALA A 36 44.35 -5.35 9.86
C ALA A 36 44.04 -5.34 11.37
N GLN A 37 44.74 -6.18 12.15
CA GLN A 37 44.62 -6.20 13.60
C GLN A 37 45.10 -4.89 14.23
N MET A 38 46.25 -4.36 13.80
CA MET A 38 46.77 -3.07 14.27
C MET A 38 45.76 -1.93 14.04
N TYR A 39 45.11 -1.87 12.88
CA TYR A 39 44.05 -0.86 12.64
C TYR A 39 42.84 -1.05 13.54
N ARG A 40 42.42 -2.29 13.78
CA ARG A 40 41.30 -2.58 14.70
C ARG A 40 41.62 -2.13 16.12
N GLU A 41 42.84 -2.37 16.60
CA GLU A 41 43.30 -1.92 17.91
C GLU A 41 43.34 -0.39 17.99
N MET A 42 43.82 0.30 16.94
CA MET A 42 43.80 1.75 16.87
C MET A 42 42.37 2.33 16.92
N VAL A 43 41.45 1.77 16.14
CA VAL A 43 40.04 2.19 16.14
C VAL A 43 39.39 1.92 17.49
N ALA A 44 39.67 0.77 18.12
CA ALA A 44 39.19 0.47 19.47
C ALA A 44 39.71 1.49 20.49
N GLY A 45 40.99 1.89 20.38
CA GLY A 45 41.56 2.93 21.21
C GLY A 45 40.91 4.31 21.02
N ILE A 46 40.52 4.65 19.79
CA ILE A 46 39.78 5.88 19.49
C ILE A 46 38.36 5.82 20.06
N GLN A 47 37.66 4.69 19.89
CA GLN A 47 36.29 4.50 20.40
C GLN A 47 36.23 4.44 21.93
N ALA A 48 37.31 4.02 22.59
CA ALA A 48 37.43 4.00 24.05
C ALA A 48 37.63 5.41 24.66
N GLN A 49 37.90 6.44 23.83
CA GLN A 49 37.96 7.81 24.32
C GLN A 49 36.57 8.30 24.73
N PRO A 50 36.47 9.14 25.78
CA PRO A 50 35.20 9.74 26.14
C PRO A 50 34.64 10.51 24.94
N ALA A 51 33.33 10.39 24.74
CA ALA A 51 32.66 11.15 23.70
C ALA A 51 32.98 12.65 23.88
N PRO A 52 33.34 13.37 22.81
CA PRO A 52 33.62 14.79 22.90
C PRO A 52 32.38 15.50 23.44
N VAL A 53 32.53 16.15 24.58
CA VAL A 53 31.52 17.06 25.13
C VAL A 53 31.75 18.39 24.46
N PHE A 54 30.80 18.81 23.62
CA PHE A 54 30.83 20.12 23.00
C PHE A 54 30.08 21.10 23.90
N ASP A 55 30.66 22.29 24.12
CA ASP A 55 30.01 23.38 24.89
C ASP A 55 28.86 24.05 24.12
N PHE A 56 28.49 23.51 22.95
CA PHE A 56 27.45 24.03 22.08
C PHE A 56 26.61 22.90 21.49
N ASP A 57 25.37 23.22 21.12
CA ASP A 57 24.45 22.26 20.49
C ASP A 57 24.88 21.99 19.05
N VAL A 58 25.62 20.89 18.87
CA VAL A 58 26.04 20.38 17.55
C VAL A 58 24.85 20.13 16.64
N SER A 59 23.71 19.70 17.19
CA SER A 59 22.51 19.42 16.40
C SER A 59 21.96 20.70 15.79
N ALA A 60 21.87 21.77 16.59
CA ALA A 60 21.46 23.09 16.11
C ALA A 60 22.44 23.66 15.07
N ALA A 61 23.75 23.52 15.31
CA ALA A 61 24.78 23.99 14.39
C ALA A 61 24.72 23.26 13.03
N VAL A 62 24.51 21.94 13.04
CA VAL A 62 24.36 21.13 11.82
C VAL A 62 23.05 21.49 11.12
N LEU A 63 21.92 21.55 11.84
CA LEU A 63 20.60 21.88 11.27
C LEU A 63 20.59 23.24 10.55
N ALA A 64 21.35 24.22 11.05
CA ALA A 64 21.49 25.52 10.39
C ALA A 64 22.17 25.45 9.01
N HIS A 65 22.94 24.39 8.74
CA HIS A 65 23.66 24.18 7.49
C HIS A 65 22.99 23.16 6.55
N LEU A 66 21.90 22.51 6.98
CA LEU A 66 21.14 21.67 6.06
C LEU A 66 20.40 22.56 5.04
N PRO A 67 20.41 22.20 3.75
CA PRO A 67 19.59 22.90 2.76
C PRO A 67 18.13 22.79 3.17
N ALA A 68 17.45 23.93 3.26
CA ALA A 68 16.03 23.97 3.58
C ALA A 68 15.27 23.02 2.65
N PRO A 69 14.29 22.24 3.17
CA PRO A 69 13.50 21.35 2.34
C PRO A 69 12.85 22.18 1.24
N ARG A 70 13.22 21.88 0.00
CA ARG A 70 12.72 22.60 -1.17
C ARG A 70 11.23 22.33 -1.24
N ARG A 71 10.41 23.28 -0.79
CA ARG A 71 8.95 23.22 -0.99
C ARG A 71 8.73 23.07 -2.49
N THR A 72 8.30 21.89 -2.91
CA THR A 72 7.89 21.64 -4.28
C THR A 72 6.62 22.44 -4.50
N ALA A 73 6.77 23.67 -4.98
CA ALA A 73 5.64 24.40 -5.52
C ALA A 73 5.00 23.49 -6.55
N LEU A 74 3.70 23.20 -6.37
CA LEU A 74 2.97 22.41 -7.36
C LEU A 74 3.25 23.03 -8.74
N PRO A 75 3.65 22.23 -9.73
CA PRO A 75 4.02 22.79 -11.01
C PRO A 75 2.81 23.52 -11.56
N ARG A 76 2.99 24.78 -11.96
CA ARG A 76 1.94 25.62 -12.58
C ARG A 76 1.22 24.87 -13.71
N LEU A 77 1.92 23.95 -14.36
CA LEU A 77 1.41 23.01 -15.36
C LEU A 77 0.25 22.14 -14.86
N LEU A 78 0.29 21.66 -13.60
CA LEU A 78 -0.75 20.82 -13.02
C LEU A 78 -2.05 21.61 -12.85
N TYR A 79 -1.98 22.87 -12.41
CA TYR A 79 -3.16 23.74 -12.34
C TYR A 79 -3.73 24.05 -13.73
N VAL A 80 -2.87 24.28 -14.73
CA VAL A 80 -3.31 24.47 -16.12
C VAL A 80 -3.95 23.21 -16.68
N ALA A 81 -3.37 22.03 -16.41
CA ALA A 81 -3.93 20.76 -16.84
C ALA A 81 -5.30 20.48 -16.18
N LEU A 82 -5.40 20.71 -14.85
CA LEU A 82 -6.64 20.49 -14.12
C LEU A 82 -7.76 21.40 -14.62
N THR A 83 -7.46 22.69 -14.83
CA THR A 83 -8.43 23.66 -15.35
C THR A 83 -8.85 23.32 -16.78
N ALA A 84 -7.92 22.92 -17.65
CA ALA A 84 -8.23 22.49 -19.01
C ALA A 84 -9.14 21.24 -19.03
N ILE A 85 -8.86 20.24 -18.18
CA ILE A 85 -9.70 19.04 -18.06
C ILE A 85 -11.12 19.42 -17.61
N LEU A 86 -11.24 20.29 -16.61
CA LEU A 86 -12.53 20.72 -16.09
C LEU A 86 -13.34 21.48 -17.15
N LEU A 87 -12.67 22.33 -17.94
CA LEU A 87 -13.31 23.14 -18.98
C LEU A 87 -13.76 22.28 -20.16
N VAL A 88 -12.92 21.34 -20.60
CA VAL A 88 -13.25 20.40 -21.70
C VAL A 88 -14.37 19.45 -21.28
N SER A 89 -14.29 18.85 -20.09
CA SER A 89 -15.34 17.97 -19.57
C SER A 89 -16.66 18.71 -19.36
N GLY A 90 -16.62 19.93 -18.80
CA GLY A 90 -17.80 20.78 -18.65
C GLY A 90 -18.42 21.16 -19.99
N ALA A 91 -17.61 21.53 -20.98
CA ALA A 91 -18.09 21.84 -22.33
C ALA A 91 -18.70 20.61 -23.02
N ALA A 92 -18.06 19.44 -22.90
CA ALA A 92 -18.61 18.19 -23.42
C ALA A 92 -19.96 17.85 -22.78
N LEU A 93 -20.07 17.93 -21.45
CA LEU A 93 -21.33 17.70 -20.74
C LEU A 93 -22.42 18.71 -21.13
N TYR A 94 -22.05 19.95 -21.41
CA TYR A 94 -23.01 20.97 -21.86
C TYR A 94 -23.53 20.70 -23.27
N ILE A 95 -22.65 20.35 -24.21
CA ILE A 95 -23.02 20.04 -25.60
C ILE A 95 -23.87 18.78 -25.66
N PHE A 96 -23.43 17.70 -25.00
CA PHE A 96 -24.10 16.40 -25.00
C PHE A 96 -25.17 16.27 -23.92
N ARG A 97 -25.64 17.37 -23.33
CA ARG A 97 -26.61 17.34 -22.22
C ARG A 97 -27.89 16.56 -22.56
N ALA A 98 -28.36 16.66 -23.81
CA ALA A 98 -29.57 15.99 -24.26
C ALA A 98 -29.36 14.48 -24.34
N ASP A 99 -28.22 14.04 -24.88
CA ASP A 99 -27.87 12.62 -24.97
C ASP A 99 -27.60 12.02 -23.60
N VAL A 100 -26.94 12.75 -22.71
CA VAL A 100 -26.75 12.34 -21.31
C VAL A 100 -28.10 12.14 -20.62
N VAL A 101 -29.02 13.11 -20.72
CA VAL A 101 -30.37 12.99 -20.15
C VAL A 101 -31.15 11.84 -20.81
N ALA A 102 -31.03 11.64 -22.12
CA ALA A 102 -31.67 10.55 -22.84
C ALA A 102 -31.18 9.18 -22.35
N VAL A 103 -29.85 9.00 -22.22
CA VAL A 103 -29.24 7.77 -21.68
C VAL A 103 -29.69 7.52 -20.25
N PHE A 104 -29.70 8.53 -19.38
CA PHE A 104 -30.16 8.38 -18.00
C PHE A 104 -31.67 8.10 -17.90
N SER A 105 -32.50 8.68 -18.78
CA SER A 105 -33.93 8.39 -18.83
C SER A 105 -34.23 6.98 -19.34
N GLY A 106 -33.47 6.49 -20.33
CA GLY A 106 -33.55 5.12 -20.81
C GLY A 106 -33.08 4.11 -19.75
N ALA A 107 -31.98 4.41 -19.05
CA ALA A 107 -31.48 3.60 -17.95
C ALA A 107 -32.46 3.56 -16.77
N ALA A 108 -33.10 4.69 -16.44
CA ALA A 108 -34.14 4.74 -15.42
C ALA A 108 -35.33 3.83 -15.80
N SER A 109 -35.75 3.83 -17.06
CA SER A 109 -36.81 2.93 -17.53
C SER A 109 -36.40 1.45 -17.39
N MET A 110 -35.17 1.08 -17.79
CA MET A 110 -34.68 -0.28 -17.59
C MET A 110 -34.63 -0.68 -16.11
N MET A 111 -34.19 0.23 -15.24
CA MET A 111 -34.13 0.01 -13.79
C MET A 111 -35.53 -0.18 -13.18
N THR A 112 -36.54 0.57 -13.65
CA THR A 112 -37.93 0.37 -13.23
C THR A 112 -38.48 -1.00 -13.63
N TRP A 113 -38.17 -1.49 -14.83
CA TRP A 113 -38.60 -2.83 -15.27
C TRP A 113 -37.96 -3.94 -14.44
N VAL A 114 -36.67 -3.83 -14.12
CA VAL A 114 -35.98 -4.79 -13.23
C VAL A 114 -36.58 -4.76 -11.82
N MET A 115 -36.89 -3.57 -11.30
CA MET A 115 -37.52 -3.43 -9.99
C MET A 115 -38.94 -4.03 -9.97
N VAL A 116 -39.76 -3.77 -10.98
CA VAL A 116 -41.12 -4.31 -11.08
C VAL A 116 -41.10 -5.83 -11.22
N THR A 117 -40.24 -6.37 -12.10
CA THR A 117 -40.15 -7.82 -12.31
C THR A 117 -39.62 -8.57 -11.08
N SER A 118 -38.64 -8.00 -10.37
CA SER A 118 -38.18 -8.56 -9.09
C SER A 118 -39.27 -8.52 -8.02
N LEU A 119 -40.02 -7.41 -7.91
CA LEU A 119 -41.14 -7.32 -6.98
C LEU A 119 -42.22 -8.37 -7.27
N LEU A 120 -42.55 -8.54 -8.56
CA LEU A 120 -43.55 -9.49 -9.01
C LEU A 120 -43.15 -10.95 -8.73
N THR A 121 -41.89 -11.29 -8.98
CA THR A 121 -41.38 -12.65 -8.71
C THR A 121 -41.38 -12.97 -7.21
N ILE A 122 -41.00 -12.02 -6.37
CA ILE A 122 -41.10 -12.17 -4.90
C ILE A 122 -42.55 -12.40 -4.47
N LEU A 123 -43.50 -11.59 -4.98
CA LEU A 123 -44.92 -11.73 -4.63
C LEU A 123 -45.49 -13.09 -5.07
N ILE A 124 -45.18 -13.54 -6.29
CA ILE A 124 -45.61 -14.86 -6.78
C ILE A 124 -45.05 -15.96 -5.89
N PHE A 125 -43.76 -15.89 -5.55
CA PHE A 125 -43.11 -16.90 -4.73
C PHE A 125 -43.73 -16.95 -3.33
N GLN A 126 -43.90 -15.81 -2.67
CA GLN A 126 -44.56 -15.72 -1.36
C GLN A 126 -46.01 -16.20 -1.41
N GLY A 127 -46.77 -15.86 -2.46
CA GLY A 127 -48.14 -16.31 -2.63
C GLY A 127 -48.24 -17.83 -2.80
N LEU A 128 -47.34 -18.44 -3.59
CA LEU A 128 -47.28 -19.89 -3.76
C LEU A 128 -46.89 -20.60 -2.47
N ASP A 129 -45.94 -20.06 -1.71
CA ASP A 129 -45.51 -20.62 -0.43
C ASP A 129 -46.63 -20.57 0.61
N LEU A 130 -47.36 -19.44 0.68
CA LEU A 130 -48.52 -19.28 1.54
C LEU A 130 -49.64 -20.26 1.17
N LEU A 131 -49.92 -20.43 -0.12
CA LEU A 131 -50.92 -21.40 -0.61
C LEU A 131 -50.54 -22.85 -0.27
N LYS A 132 -49.26 -23.21 -0.43
CA LYS A 132 -48.75 -24.54 -0.05
C LYS A 132 -48.91 -24.77 1.45
N THR A 133 -48.53 -23.77 2.25
CA THR A 133 -48.65 -23.82 3.72
C THR A 133 -50.10 -23.95 4.16
N TYR A 134 -51.00 -23.18 3.55
CA TYR A 134 -52.45 -23.26 3.83
C TYR A 134 -53.02 -24.64 3.49
N ARG A 135 -52.68 -25.19 2.31
CA ARG A 135 -53.10 -26.55 1.90
C ARG A 135 -52.55 -27.63 2.82
N LYS A 136 -51.36 -27.45 3.39
CA LYS A 136 -50.78 -28.38 4.35
C LYS A 136 -51.55 -28.35 5.67
N LYS A 137 -51.76 -27.16 6.24
CA LYS A 137 -52.55 -26.98 7.48
C LYS A 137 -53.98 -27.52 7.36
N MET A 138 -54.64 -27.28 6.24
CA MET A 138 -56.00 -27.82 5.99
C MET A 138 -56.03 -29.35 5.97
N ARG A 139 -55.02 -30.01 5.36
CA ARG A 139 -54.93 -31.48 5.38
C ARG A 139 -54.70 -32.04 6.78
N GLU A 140 -53.83 -31.39 7.56
CA GLU A 140 -53.56 -31.79 8.95
C GLU A 140 -54.83 -31.66 9.82
N MET A 141 -55.60 -30.58 9.67
CA MET A 141 -56.87 -30.39 10.39
C MET A 141 -57.94 -31.41 9.98
N LEU A 142 -58.10 -31.69 8.68
CA LEU A 142 -59.04 -32.69 8.19
C LEU A 142 -58.70 -34.12 8.66
N GLN A 143 -57.42 -34.43 8.85
CA GLN A 143 -56.97 -35.72 9.34
C GLN A 143 -57.19 -35.89 10.86
N HIS A 144 -57.14 -34.79 11.63
CA HIS A 144 -57.38 -34.82 13.07
C HIS A 144 -58.88 -34.70 13.44
N SER A 145 -59.71 -34.14 12.56
CA SER A 145 -61.17 -34.07 12.75
C SER A 145 -61.93 -35.35 12.38
N SER A 146 -61.22 -36.44 12.04
CA SER A 146 -61.79 -37.77 11.82
C SER A 146 -61.52 -38.67 13.03
N PRO A 147 -62.27 -38.55 14.15
CA PRO A 147 -62.22 -39.56 15.19
C PRO A 147 -62.76 -40.88 14.61
N ALA A 148 -61.99 -41.95 14.80
CA ALA A 148 -62.41 -43.31 14.50
C ALA A 148 -63.79 -43.57 15.12
N THR A 149 -64.81 -43.70 14.26
CA THR A 149 -66.02 -44.42 14.62
C THR A 149 -65.67 -45.90 14.61
N VAL A 150 -65.58 -46.43 15.83
CA VAL A 150 -65.68 -47.84 16.23
C VAL A 150 -66.80 -48.54 15.47
#